data_AF-A0A7J9X6R1-F1
#
_entry.id   AF-A0A7J9X6R1-F1
#
_cell.length_a   1.000
_cell.length_b   1.000
_cell.length_c   1.000
_cell.angle_alpha   90.00
_cell.angle_beta   90.00
_cell.angle_gamma   90.00
#
_symmetry.space_group_name_H-M   'P 1'
#
loop_
_entity.id
_entity.type
_entity.pdbx_description
1 polymer ?
#
loop_
_entity_poly.entity_id
_entity_poly.type
_entity_poly.pdbx_seq_one_letter_code
_entity_poly.pdbx_strand_id
1 'polypeptide(L)'
;MHTRVVTALRLASALLVASAEVYLVVHLGDRLVPANHLSYFTVLSNLYAAAVLLAGVFGRVPAAVRGAAVLYLAVTGVVYVTMLRGVDVATPAYANVVLHAIMPVLVVVDWVLAPPRPPARLRHAAWWLAFPVLYLGYSLVRGPLVGWYPTRSSTRPTAGTPA
;
A
#
# COMPACT_ATOMS: atom_id res chain seq x y z
N MET A 1 4.06 11.37 28.02
CA MET A 1 2.82 11.28 27.21
C MET A 1 3.09 11.02 25.73
N HIS A 2 4.02 11.74 25.10
CA HIS A 2 4.32 11.61 23.65
C HIS A 2 4.59 10.18 23.16
N THR A 3 5.32 9.36 23.91
CA THR A 3 5.62 7.97 23.54
C THR A 3 4.38 7.08 23.47
N ARG A 4 3.42 7.22 24.40
CA ARG A 4 2.21 6.39 24.42
C ARG A 4 1.31 6.68 23.21
N VAL A 5 1.21 7.95 22.82
CA VAL A 5 0.45 8.37 21.63
C VAL A 5 1.08 7.79 20.36
N VAL A 6 2.40 7.89 20.21
CA VAL A 6 3.10 7.32 19.04
C VAL A 6 2.97 5.80 19.00
N THR A 7 3.10 5.11 20.14
CA THR A 7 2.89 3.66 20.21
C THR A 7 1.46 3.27 19.83
N ALA A 8 0.45 3.96 20.36
CA ALA A 8 -0.94 3.72 20.02
C ALA A 8 -1.21 3.95 18.53
N LEU A 9 -0.69 5.04 17.95
CA LEU A 9 -0.77 5.33 16.52
C LEU A 9 -0.18 4.21 15.68
N ARG A 10 1.02 3.72 16.03
CA ARG A 10 1.71 2.64 15.30
C ARG A 10 0.92 1.34 15.34
N LEU A 11 0.44 0.96 16.53
CA LEU A 11 -0.38 -0.23 16.70
C LEU A 11 -1.70 -0.11 15.93
N ALA A 12 -2.40 1.01 16.05
CA ALA A 12 -3.65 1.25 15.32
C ALA A 12 -3.43 1.20 13.80
N SER A 13 -2.35 1.79 13.30
CA SER A 13 -2.00 1.78 11.87
C SER A 13 -1.70 0.36 11.38
N ALA A 14 -0.91 -0.41 12.14
CA ALA A 14 -0.61 -1.81 11.81
C ALA A 14 -1.87 -2.68 11.81
N LEU A 15 -2.76 -2.48 12.79
CA LEU A 15 -4.05 -3.16 12.87
C LEU A 15 -4.98 -2.77 11.71
N LEU A 16 -4.99 -1.50 11.29
CA LEU A 16 -5.77 -1.04 10.14
C LEU A 16 -5.32 -1.68 8.82
N VAL A 17 -4.02 -1.82 8.61
CA VAL A 17 -3.50 -2.56 7.45
C VAL A 17 -3.91 -4.02 7.54
N ALA A 18 -3.70 -4.66 8.69
CA ALA A 18 -4.08 -6.06 8.88
C ALA A 18 -5.58 -6.29 8.63
N SER A 19 -6.45 -5.40 9.15
CA SER A 19 -7.90 -5.51 8.94
C SER A 19 -8.29 -5.28 7.48
N ALA A 20 -7.67 -4.33 6.78
CA ALA A 20 -7.91 -4.11 5.36
C ALA A 20 -7.45 -5.29 4.49
N GLU A 21 -6.29 -5.88 4.79
CA GLU A 21 -5.78 -7.06 4.08
C GLU A 21 -6.62 -8.30 4.34
N VAL A 22 -6.98 -8.59 5.59
CA VAL A 22 -7.91 -9.67 5.94
C VAL A 22 -9.25 -9.46 5.24
N TYR A 23 -9.76 -8.24 5.24
CA TYR A 23 -10.99 -7.90 4.54
C TYR A 23 -10.88 -8.17 3.03
N LEU A 24 -9.77 -7.79 2.37
CA LEU A 24 -9.55 -8.09 0.95
C LEU A 24 -9.49 -9.59 0.67
N VAL A 25 -8.76 -10.34 1.49
CA VAL A 25 -8.65 -11.81 1.37
C VAL A 25 -10.01 -12.48 1.50
N VAL A 26 -10.79 -12.10 2.52
CA VAL A 26 -12.14 -12.64 2.74
C VAL A 26 -13.10 -12.23 1.64
N HIS A 27 -13.03 -10.97 1.18
CA HIS A 27 -13.89 -10.47 0.11
C HIS A 27 -13.62 -11.14 -1.24
N LEU A 28 -12.35 -11.44 -1.53
CA LEU A 28 -11.96 -12.13 -2.75
C LEU A 28 -12.33 -13.62 -2.69
N GLY A 29 -12.21 -14.26 -1.52
CA GLY A 29 -12.52 -15.68 -1.34
C GLY A 29 -11.77 -16.54 -2.36
N ASP A 30 -12.50 -17.40 -3.06
CA ASP A 30 -11.94 -18.31 -4.09
C ASP A 30 -11.32 -17.57 -5.30
N ARG A 31 -11.60 -16.27 -5.47
CA ARG A 31 -11.01 -15.45 -6.53
C ARG A 31 -9.62 -14.92 -6.17
N LEU A 32 -9.17 -15.13 -4.94
CA LEU A 32 -7.85 -14.70 -4.50
C LEU A 32 -6.78 -15.52 -5.23
N VAL A 33 -5.99 -14.86 -6.06
CA VAL A 33 -4.73 -15.38 -6.56
C VAL A 33 -3.61 -14.67 -5.78
N PRO A 34 -2.93 -15.34 -4.82
CA PRO A 34 -1.96 -14.68 -3.94
C PRO A 34 -0.84 -13.98 -4.71
N ALA A 35 -0.38 -14.59 -5.81
CA ALA A 35 0.63 -13.99 -6.68
C ALA A 35 0.15 -12.66 -7.29
N ASN A 36 -1.13 -12.54 -7.65
CA ASN A 36 -1.68 -11.29 -8.18
C ASN A 36 -1.89 -10.27 -7.08
N HIS A 37 -2.38 -10.69 -5.92
CA HIS A 37 -2.60 -9.83 -4.75
C HIS A 37 -1.29 -9.20 -4.26
N LEU A 38 -0.23 -10.00 -4.13
CA LEU A 38 1.09 -9.52 -3.74
C LEU A 38 1.86 -8.82 -4.87
N SER A 39 1.29 -8.76 -6.08
CA SER A 39 1.85 -7.97 -7.17
C SER A 39 1.35 -6.53 -7.17
N TYR A 40 0.46 -6.12 -6.27
CA TYR A 40 0.04 -4.72 -6.16
C TYR A 40 1.03 -3.90 -5.34
N PHE A 41 1.50 -2.78 -5.90
CA PHE A 41 2.33 -1.81 -5.19
C PHE A 41 1.68 -1.33 -3.89
N THR A 42 0.37 -1.07 -3.92
CA THR A 42 -0.38 -0.63 -2.74
C THR A 42 -0.29 -1.67 -1.61
N VAL A 43 -0.46 -2.96 -1.92
CA VAL A 43 -0.39 -4.05 -0.93
C VAL A 43 1.02 -4.12 -0.35
N LEU A 44 2.04 -4.21 -1.22
CA LEU A 44 3.44 -4.29 -0.78
C LEU A 44 3.87 -3.08 0.07
N SER A 45 3.51 -1.87 -0.35
CA SER A 45 3.85 -0.64 0.37
C SER A 45 3.16 -0.51 1.72
N ASN A 46 1.88 -0.91 1.82
CA ASN A 46 1.15 -0.91 3.08
C ASN A 46 1.65 -1.99 4.05
N LEU A 47 1.94 -3.21 3.56
CA LEU A 47 2.54 -4.26 4.38
C LEU A 47 3.92 -3.85 4.92
N TYR A 48 4.75 -3.23 4.07
CA TYR A 48 6.03 -2.68 4.49
C TYR A 48 5.85 -1.62 5.56
N ALA A 49 4.95 -0.65 5.36
CA ALA A 49 4.67 0.40 6.34
C ALA A 49 4.17 -0.17 7.68
N ALA A 50 3.27 -1.15 7.65
CA ALA A 50 2.77 -1.82 8.85
C ALA A 50 3.90 -2.51 9.63
N ALA A 51 4.77 -3.24 8.94
CA ALA A 51 5.94 -3.89 9.55
C ALA A 51 6.90 -2.87 10.17
N VAL A 52 7.16 -1.75 9.48
CA VAL A 52 8.01 -0.66 9.98
C VAL A 52 7.42 0.02 11.22
N LEU A 53 6.12 0.32 11.22
CA LEU A 53 5.44 0.93 12.36
C LEU A 53 5.42 -0.03 13.55
N LEU A 54 5.14 -1.31 13.32
CA LEU A 54 5.14 -2.33 14.36
C LEU A 54 6.54 -2.55 14.95
N ALA A 55 7.58 -2.65 14.13
CA ALA A 55 8.97 -2.69 14.61
C ALA A 55 9.32 -1.46 15.45
N GLY A 56 8.78 -0.29 15.09
CA GLY A 56 8.91 0.95 15.85
C GLY A 56 8.24 0.93 17.23
N VAL A 57 7.34 -0.01 17.51
CA VAL A 57 6.78 -0.21 18.86
C VAL A 57 7.80 -0.88 19.78
N PHE A 58 8.56 -1.83 19.25
CA PHE A 58 9.51 -2.64 20.01
C PHE A 58 10.92 -2.03 20.09
N GLY A 59 11.23 -1.05 19.24
CA GLY A 59 12.55 -0.43 19.26
C GLY A 59 12.76 0.66 18.23
N ARG A 60 14.03 1.02 18.05
CA ARG A 60 14.44 2.01 17.06
C ARG A 60 14.52 1.36 15.68
N VAL A 61 13.80 1.93 14.71
CA VAL A 61 13.91 1.56 13.30
C VAL A 61 14.80 2.56 12.57
N PRO A 62 15.74 2.12 11.71
CA PRO A 62 16.62 3.01 10.97
C PRO A 62 15.85 4.09 10.19
N ALA A 63 16.37 5.31 10.17
CA ALA A 63 15.78 6.44 9.45
C ALA A 63 15.56 6.13 7.96
N ALA A 64 16.44 5.33 7.36
CA ALA A 64 16.33 4.90 5.98
C ALA A 64 15.11 4.01 5.73
N VAL A 65 14.85 3.07 6.63
CA VAL A 65 13.73 2.12 6.53
C VAL A 65 12.41 2.86 6.74
N ARG A 66 12.34 3.75 7.73
CA ARG A 66 11.16 4.60 7.93
C ARG A 66 10.91 5.52 6.73
N GLY A 67 11.98 6.08 6.15
CA GLY A 67 11.89 7.03 5.04
C GLY A 67 11.37 6.37 3.77
N ALA A 68 11.78 5.13 3.52
CA ALA A 68 11.21 4.32 2.45
C ALA A 68 9.70 4.10 2.63
N ALA A 69 9.22 3.80 3.84
CA ALA A 69 7.79 3.61 4.10
C ALA A 69 6.97 4.88 3.79
N VAL A 70 7.48 6.04 4.21
CA VAL A 70 6.86 7.33 3.91
C VAL A 70 6.85 7.59 2.41
N LEU A 71 7.97 7.35 1.70
CA LEU A 71 8.03 7.54 0.25
C LEU A 71 7.04 6.62 -0.48
N TYR A 72 7.01 5.34 -0.14
CA TYR A 72 6.16 4.37 -0.84
C TYR A 72 4.68 4.72 -0.66
N LEU A 73 4.26 5.04 0.56
CA LEU A 73 2.87 5.45 0.77
C LEU A 73 2.56 6.85 0.25
N ALA A 74 3.52 7.77 0.18
CA ALA A 74 3.34 9.03 -0.52
C ALA A 74 3.06 8.80 -2.02
N VAL A 75 3.83 7.91 -2.67
CA VAL A 75 3.57 7.50 -4.05
C VAL A 75 2.18 6.87 -4.19
N THR A 76 1.81 5.96 -3.29
CA THR A 76 0.47 5.34 -3.26
C THR A 76 -0.64 6.38 -3.16
N GLY A 77 -0.52 7.35 -2.24
CA GLY A 77 -1.51 8.41 -2.05
C GLY A 77 -1.60 9.37 -3.24
N VAL A 78 -0.47 9.74 -3.84
CA VAL A 78 -0.43 10.59 -5.05
C VAL A 78 -1.11 9.88 -6.22
N VAL A 79 -0.73 8.63 -6.49
CA VAL A 79 -1.37 7.81 -7.55
C VAL A 79 -2.86 7.66 -7.30
N TYR A 80 -3.27 7.45 -6.05
CA TYR A 80 -4.68 7.37 -5.71
C TYR A 80 -5.44 8.65 -6.04
N VAL A 81 -4.98 9.80 -5.54
CA VAL A 81 -5.65 11.09 -5.75
C VAL A 81 -5.69 11.49 -7.21
N THR A 82 -4.62 11.20 -7.97
CA THR A 82 -4.47 11.66 -9.36
C THR A 82 -5.04 10.69 -10.39
N MET A 83 -5.08 9.38 -10.11
CA MET A 83 -5.41 8.37 -11.11
C MET A 83 -6.59 7.46 -10.73
N LEU A 84 -6.84 7.19 -9.44
CA LEU A 84 -7.87 6.23 -9.03
C LEU A 84 -9.09 6.88 -8.38
N ARG A 85 -8.96 8.09 -7.84
CA ARG A 85 -10.05 8.75 -7.12
C ARG A 85 -11.21 9.05 -8.08
N GLY A 86 -12.37 8.45 -7.81
CA GLY A 86 -13.56 8.57 -8.66
C GLY A 86 -13.62 7.56 -9.81
N VAL A 87 -12.63 6.67 -9.93
CA VAL A 87 -12.66 5.53 -10.85
C VAL A 87 -13.22 4.33 -10.11
N ASP A 88 -14.19 3.63 -10.72
CA ASP A 88 -14.73 2.36 -10.20
C ASP A 88 -13.69 1.24 -10.41
N VAL A 89 -12.72 1.22 -9.51
CA VAL A 89 -11.79 0.09 -9.35
C VAL A 89 -12.51 -1.00 -8.56
N ALA A 90 -12.39 -2.26 -8.97
CA ALA A 90 -13.07 -3.40 -8.33
C ALA A 90 -12.61 -3.71 -6.89
N THR A 91 -11.93 -2.76 -6.23
CA THR A 91 -11.50 -2.82 -4.84
C THR A 91 -12.63 -2.30 -3.95
N PRO A 92 -13.06 -3.04 -2.92
CA PRO A 92 -14.09 -2.58 -2.01
C PRO A 92 -13.73 -1.27 -1.31
N ALA A 93 -14.75 -0.43 -1.06
CA ALA A 93 -14.57 0.93 -0.58
C ALA A 93 -13.73 1.05 0.70
N TYR A 94 -13.93 0.15 1.68
CA TYR A 94 -13.19 0.17 2.94
C TYR A 94 -11.68 0.01 2.72
N ALA A 95 -11.26 -1.08 2.06
CA ALA A 95 -9.85 -1.35 1.79
C ALA A 95 -9.24 -0.28 0.87
N ASN A 96 -10.02 0.20 -0.10
CA ASN A 96 -9.60 1.27 -0.98
C ASN A 96 -9.23 2.55 -0.19
N VAL A 97 -10.12 3.01 0.68
CA VAL A 97 -9.88 4.22 1.50
C VAL A 97 -8.77 4.02 2.52
N VAL A 98 -8.73 2.88 3.21
CA VAL A 98 -7.71 2.62 4.24
C VAL A 98 -6.32 2.62 3.61
N LEU A 99 -6.10 1.81 2.57
CA LEU A 99 -4.77 1.55 2.01
C LEU A 99 -4.26 2.71 1.13
N HIS A 100 -5.15 3.49 0.51
CA HIS A 100 -4.77 4.54 -0.43
C HIS A 100 -4.89 5.97 0.10
N ALA A 101 -5.65 6.19 1.16
CA ALA A 101 -5.85 7.54 1.72
C ALA A 101 -5.43 7.64 3.19
N ILE A 102 -5.96 6.76 4.05
CA ILE A 102 -5.70 6.84 5.49
C ILE A 102 -4.24 6.52 5.80
N MET A 103 -3.74 5.39 5.32
CA MET A 103 -2.37 4.94 5.62
C MET A 103 -1.28 5.92 5.15
N PRO A 104 -1.34 6.52 3.94
CA PRO A 104 -0.44 7.59 3.54
C PRO A 104 -0.39 8.77 4.51
N VAL A 105 -1.54 9.18 5.06
CA VAL A 105 -1.59 10.25 6.06
C VAL A 105 -0.98 9.79 7.38
N LEU A 106 -1.32 8.59 7.86
CA LEU A 106 -0.84 8.08 9.14
C LEU A 106 0.68 7.94 9.20
N VAL A 107 1.35 7.52 8.12
CA VAL A 107 2.83 7.44 8.13
C VAL A 107 3.51 8.81 8.14
N VAL A 108 2.91 9.82 7.50
CA VAL A 108 3.40 11.20 7.57
C VAL A 108 3.22 11.75 8.99
N VAL A 109 2.06 11.48 9.61
CA VAL A 109 1.80 11.86 11.00
C VAL A 109 2.79 11.17 11.96
N ASP A 110 3.04 9.87 11.82
CA ASP A 110 4.07 9.17 12.63
C ASP A 110 5.46 9.79 12.44
N TRP A 111 5.82 10.15 11.21
CA TRP A 111 7.10 10.77 10.90
C TRP A 111 7.26 12.12 11.59
N VAL A 112 6.22 12.96 11.58
CA VAL A 112 6.22 14.29 12.22
C VAL A 112 6.21 14.17 13.74
N LEU A 113 5.41 13.26 14.31
CA LEU A 113 5.34 13.04 15.76
C LEU A 113 6.59 12.36 16.30
N ALA A 114 7.23 11.49 15.53
CA ALA A 114 8.47 10.82 15.93
C ALA A 114 9.55 10.99 14.86
N PRO A 115 10.15 12.18 14.70
CA PRO A 115 11.17 12.40 13.68
C PRO A 115 12.37 11.46 13.85
N PRO A 116 12.91 10.88 12.77
CA PRO A 116 14.08 10.03 12.87
C PRO A 116 15.30 10.81 13.36
N ARG A 117 16.11 10.17 14.20
CA ARG A 117 17.39 10.70 14.70
C ARG A 117 18.48 9.63 14.50
N PRO A 118 19.50 9.87 13.65
CA PRO A 118 19.74 11.08 12.84
C PRO A 118 18.71 11.27 11.71
N PRO A 119 18.56 12.49 11.17
CA PRO A 119 17.63 12.77 10.08
C PRO A 119 17.99 11.95 8.83
N ALA A 120 16.95 11.57 8.08
CA ALA A 120 17.14 10.83 6.84
C ALA A 120 17.79 11.75 5.79
N ARG A 121 18.92 11.32 5.22
CA ARG A 121 19.63 12.11 4.21
C ARG A 121 19.01 11.88 2.83
N LEU A 122 18.88 12.94 2.04
CA LEU A 122 18.32 12.90 0.67
C LEU A 122 18.99 11.88 -0.25
N ARG A 123 20.28 11.56 -0.05
CA ARG A 123 20.96 10.49 -0.78
C ARG A 123 20.28 9.12 -0.67
N HIS A 124 19.52 8.88 0.40
CA HIS A 124 18.76 7.63 0.56
C HIS A 124 17.48 7.64 -0.26
N ALA A 125 16.97 8.82 -0.67
CA ALA A 125 15.79 8.92 -1.52
C ALA A 125 16.02 8.27 -2.89
N ALA A 126 17.21 8.43 -3.47
CA ALA A 126 17.58 7.72 -4.70
C ALA A 126 17.52 6.19 -4.54
N TRP A 127 18.00 5.68 -3.40
CA TRP A 127 17.89 4.25 -3.06
C TRP A 127 16.46 3.81 -2.81
N TRP A 128 15.63 4.63 -2.18
CA TRP A 128 14.22 4.30 -1.96
C TRP A 128 13.45 4.29 -3.27
N LEU A 129 13.73 5.22 -4.19
CA LEU A 129 13.11 5.25 -5.53
C LEU A 129 13.41 4.01 -6.37
N ALA A 130 14.49 3.27 -6.06
CA ALA A 130 14.78 2.02 -6.74
C ALA A 130 13.60 1.05 -6.66
N PHE A 131 12.91 0.94 -5.51
CA PHE A 131 11.80 0.00 -5.38
C PHE A 131 10.59 0.37 -6.25
N PRO A 132 10.03 1.60 -6.21
CA PRO A 132 8.97 2.01 -7.15
C PRO A 132 9.35 1.86 -8.63
N VAL A 133 10.60 2.19 -8.99
CA VAL A 133 11.08 2.10 -10.38
C VAL A 133 11.20 0.64 -10.83
N LEU A 134 11.79 -0.23 -9.99
CA LEU A 134 11.89 -1.66 -10.27
C LEU A 134 10.50 -2.31 -10.35
N TYR A 135 9.59 -1.92 -9.45
CA TYR A 135 8.20 -2.36 -9.49
C TYR A 135 7.50 -1.94 -10.79
N LEU A 136 7.72 -0.71 -11.26
CA LEU A 136 7.17 -0.24 -12.52
C LEU A 136 7.68 -1.11 -13.68
N GLY A 137 9.00 -1.35 -13.76
CA GLY A 137 9.59 -2.25 -14.75
C GLY A 137 9.01 -3.67 -14.68
N TYR A 138 8.92 -4.24 -13.49
CA TYR A 138 8.29 -5.54 -13.25
C TYR A 138 6.85 -5.58 -13.76
N SER A 139 6.05 -4.57 -13.44
CA SER A 139 4.63 -4.53 -13.80
C SER A 139 4.42 -4.46 -15.32
N LEU A 140 5.27 -3.70 -16.01
CA LEU A 140 5.25 -3.58 -17.48
C LEU A 140 5.62 -4.90 -18.17
N VAL A 141 6.51 -5.70 -17.59
CA VAL A 141 6.87 -7.02 -18.12
C VAL A 141 5.83 -8.08 -17.75
N ARG A 142 5.36 -8.10 -16.50
CA ARG A 142 4.43 -9.10 -15.98
C ARG A 142 3.04 -9.01 -16.62
N GLY A 143 2.53 -7.79 -16.84
CA GLY A 143 1.18 -7.56 -17.37
C GLY A 143 0.91 -8.34 -18.66
N PRO A 144 1.73 -8.17 -19.71
CA PRO A 144 1.61 -8.94 -20.96
C PRO A 144 1.80 -10.45 -20.79
N LEU A 145 2.68 -10.90 -19.90
CA LEU A 145 3.00 -12.32 -19.73
C LEU A 145 1.89 -13.11 -19.01
N VAL A 146 1.21 -12.49 -18.06
CA VAL A 146 0.16 -13.15 -17.25
C VAL A 146 -1.23 -12.93 -17.85
N GLY A 147 -1.37 -12.07 -18.86
CA GLY A 147 -2.65 -11.77 -19.51
C GLY A 147 -3.69 -11.15 -18.56
N TRP A 148 -3.24 -10.63 -17.42
CA TRP A 148 -4.09 -10.15 -16.35
C TRP A 148 -3.80 -8.68 -16.07
N TYR A 149 -4.83 -7.86 -16.24
CA TYR A 149 -4.82 -6.44 -15.88
C TYR A 149 -5.83 -6.22 -14.74
N PRO A 150 -5.48 -5.43 -13.70
CA PRO A 150 -6.38 -5.01 -12.61
C PRO A 150 -7.55 -4.11 -13.01
N THR A 151 -8.21 -4.38 -14.13
CA THR A 151 -9.32 -3.58 -14.62
C THR A 151 -10.59 -4.41 -14.58
N ARG A 152 -11.71 -3.82 -14.13
CA ARG A 152 -13.02 -4.37 -14.46
C ARG A 152 -13.23 -4.15 -15.96
N SER A 153 -12.85 -5.10 -16.80
CA SER A 153 -13.46 -5.19 -18.12
C SER A 153 -14.91 -5.58 -17.90
N SER A 154 -15.81 -4.60 -17.87
CA SER A 154 -17.24 -4.86 -18.04
C SER A 154 -17.51 -5.22 -19.50
N THR A 155 -16.94 -6.32 -19.95
CA THR A 155 -17.46 -7.08 -21.09
C THR A 155 -17.93 -8.40 -20.51
N ARG A 156 -19.12 -8.38 -19.88
CA ARG A 156 -19.95 -9.58 -19.93
C ARG A 156 -20.19 -9.84 -21.41
N PRO A 157 -19.87 -11.00 -21.96
CA PRO A 157 -20.59 -11.46 -23.14
C PRO A 157 -22.04 -11.58 -22.70
N THR A 158 -22.91 -10.68 -23.14
CA THR A 158 -24.33 -11.03 -23.28
C THR A 158 -24.40 -12.01 -24.44
N ALA A 159 -24.00 -13.27 -24.21
CA ALA A 159 -24.37 -14.37 -25.07
C ALA A 159 -25.84 -14.70 -24.76
N GLY A 160 -26.72 -13.76 -25.08
CA GLY A 160 -28.11 -14.02 -25.32
C GLY A 160 -28.23 -14.62 -26.71
N THR A 161 -28.07 -15.94 -26.79
CA THR A 161 -28.68 -16.71 -27.87
C THR A 161 -29.11 -18.04 -27.27
N PRO A 162 -30.43 -18.20 -27.12
CA PRO A 162 -31.02 -19.38 -27.75
C PRO A 162 -32.29 -19.08 -28.54
N ALA A 163 -32.53 -19.98 -29.50
CA ALA A 163 -33.59 -20.08 -30.50
C ALA A 163 -33.36 -19.28 -31.80
#